data_AF-A0A3B7PQ40-F1
#
_entry.id   AF-A0A3B7PQ40-F1
#
_cell.length_a   1.000
_cell.length_b   1.000
_cell.length_c   1.000
_cell.angle_alpha   90.00
_cell.angle_beta   90.00
_cell.angle_gamma   90.00
#
_symmetry.space_group_name_H-M   'P 1'
#
loop_
_entity.id
_entity.type
_entity.pdbx_description
1 polymer ?
#
loop_
_entity_poly.entity_id
_entity_poly.type
_entity_poly.pdbx_seq_one_letter_code
_entity_poly.pdbx_strand_id
1 'polypeptide(L)' 'MQTLKIGQQVTLAFMEPRVFRVTAVNIDGSYSIETQLDHLQGGPQKLSYDNVPLEMLKVLAPVL' A
#
# COMPACT_ATOMS: atom_id res chain seq x y z
N MET A 1 -3.12 -2.38 19.50
CA MET A 1 -3.39 -2.89 18.14
C MET A 1 -2.72 -1.94 17.17
N GLN A 2 -1.85 -2.44 16.29
CA GLN A 2 -1.11 -1.58 15.35
C GLN A 2 -2.06 -1.19 14.22
N THR A 3 -2.29 0.11 14.03
CA THR A 3 -3.09 0.65 12.93
C THR A 3 -2.17 1.39 11.98
N LEU A 4 -2.39 1.23 10.67
CA LEU A 4 -1.66 1.99 9.67
C LEU A 4 -2.33 3.35 9.48
N LYS A 5 -1.53 4.36 9.15
CA LYS A 5 -2.02 5.72 8.87
C LYS A 5 -2.07 5.98 7.38
N ILE A 6 -3.03 6.79 6.94
CA ILE A 6 -3.02 7.35 5.58
C ILE A 6 -1.68 8.06 5.35
N GLY A 7 -1.05 7.78 4.20
CA GLY A 7 0.29 8.26 3.88
C GLY A 7 1.43 7.31 4.23
N GLN A 8 1.18 6.31 5.07
CA GLN A 8 2.21 5.35 5.46
C GLN A 8 2.59 4.45 4.29
N GLN A 9 3.88 4.16 4.16
CA GLN A 9 4.41 3.25 3.15
C GLN A 9 4.40 1.81 3.64
N VAL A 10 3.96 0.90 2.77
CA VAL A 10 3.84 -0.53 3.03
C VAL A 10 4.24 -1.33 1.80
N THR A 11 4.49 -2.63 1.99
CA THR A 11 4.59 -3.60 0.90
C THR A 11 3.58 -4.72 1.10
N LEU A 12 3.22 -5.40 0.01
CA LEU A 12 2.41 -6.62 0.07
C LEU A 12 3.30 -7.81 0.46
N ALA A 13 2.85 -8.61 1.42
CA ALA A 13 3.66 -9.68 2.02
C ALA A 13 3.98 -10.84 1.06
N PHE A 14 3.15 -11.05 0.03
CA PHE A 14 3.16 -12.24 -0.85
C PHE A 14 3.57 -11.94 -2.30
N MET A 15 3.98 -10.71 -2.60
CA MET A 15 4.27 -10.25 -3.96
C MET A 15 5.70 -9.74 -4.07
N GLU A 16 6.17 -9.49 -5.29
CA GLU A 16 7.44 -8.78 -5.51
C GLU A 16 7.46 -7.47 -4.70
N PRO A 17 8.60 -7.13 -4.08
CA PRO A 17 8.68 -6.00 -3.16
C PRO A 17 8.40 -4.69 -3.91
N ARG A 18 7.16 -4.23 -3.81
CA ARG A 18 6.68 -2.96 -4.36
C ARG A 18 6.12 -2.12 -3.23
N VAL A 19 6.55 -0.87 -3.20
CA VAL A 19 6.10 0.09 -2.19
C VAL A 19 4.76 0.67 -2.60
N PHE A 20 3.80 0.57 -1.70
CA PHE A 20 2.50 1.22 -1.77
C PHE A 20 2.37 2.25 -0.66
N ARG A 21 1.46 3.19 -0.85
CA ARG A 21 1.03 4.17 0.14
C ARG A 21 -0.39 3.87 0.56
N VAL A 22 -0.67 3.89 1.86
CA VAL A 22 -2.05 3.81 2.38
C VAL A 22 -2.81 5.07 2.02
N THR A 23 -3.99 4.92 1.42
CA THR A 23 -4.85 6.01 0.96
C THR A 23 -6.12 6.12 1.78
N ALA A 24 -6.60 5.01 2.34
CA ALA A 24 -7.74 4.98 3.24
C ALA A 24 -7.62 3.85 4.27
N VAL A 25 -8.35 4.03 5.38
CA VAL A 25 -8.62 3.00 6.38
C VAL A 25 -10.13 2.80 6.37
N ASN A 26 -10.57 1.60 5.99
CA ASN A 26 -11.98 1.27 5.87
C ASN A 26 -12.60 0.99 7.25
N ILE A 27 -13.92 1.12 7.34
CA ILE A 27 -14.65 0.92 8.61
C ILE A 27 -14.53 -0.51 9.14
N ASP A 28 -14.32 -1.49 8.26
CA ASP A 28 -14.09 -2.89 8.62
C ASP A 28 -12.65 -3.17 9.09
N GLY A 29 -11.74 -2.18 9.01
CA GLY A 29 -10.35 -2.30 9.42
C GLY A 29 -9.37 -2.71 8.32
N SER A 30 -9.85 -2.98 7.10
CA SER A 30 -9.02 -3.10 5.91
C SER A 30 -8.48 -1.75 5.40
N TYR A 31 -7.55 -1.80 4.46
CA TYR A 31 -6.87 -0.62 3.91
C TYR A 31 -7.01 -0.54 2.39
N SER A 32 -7.11 0.68 1.89
CA SER A 32 -6.87 0.96 0.47
C SER A 32 -5.42 1.42 0.30
N ILE A 33 -4.75 0.91 -0.72
CA ILE A 33 -3.33 1.21 -1.00
C ILE A 33 -3.11 1.54 -2.46
N GLU A 34 -2.16 2.42 -2.77
CA GLU A 34 -1.81 2.78 -4.14
C GLU A 34 -0.30 2.83 -4.39
N THR A 35 0.10 2.65 -5.64
CA THR A 35 1.46 2.92 -6.11
C THR A 35 1.43 3.45 -7.54
N GLN A 36 2.45 4.21 -7.91
CA GLN A 36 2.65 4.62 -9.30
C GLN A 36 3.52 3.58 -10.01
N LEU A 37 3.11 3.23 -11.22
CA LEU A 37 3.84 2.39 -12.14
C LEU A 37 4.51 3.32 -13.14
N ASP A 38 5.71 3.77 -12.78
CA ASP A 38 6.60 4.43 -13.72
C ASP A 38 7.04 3.40 -14.78
N HIS A 39 7.12 3.83 -16.04
CA HIS A 39 7.69 3.09 -17.18
C HIS A 39 6.83 1.99 -17.82
N LEU A 40 5.51 1.93 -17.60
CA LEU A 40 4.66 1.17 -18.52
C LEU A 40 4.52 1.93 -19.84
N GLN A 41 4.66 1.22 -20.97
CA GLN A 41 4.53 1.75 -22.33
C GLN A 41 3.10 2.28 -22.54
N GLY A 42 2.85 3.52 -22.14
CA GLY A 42 1.51 4.12 -22.05
C GLY A 42 1.40 5.33 -21.12
N GLY A 43 2.45 5.66 -20.36
CA GLY A 43 2.48 6.79 -19.43
C GLY A 43 2.34 6.36 -17.97
N PRO A 44 2.29 7.31 -17.02
CA PRO A 44 2.17 6.99 -15.61
C PRO A 44 0.83 6.28 -15.36
N GLN A 45 0.90 5.02 -14.91
CA GLN A 45 -0.28 4.26 -14.50
C GLN A 45 -0.32 4.13 -12.99
N LYS A 46 -1.52 4.17 -12.42
CA LYS A 46 -1.74 3.96 -11.00
C LYS A 46 -2.27 2.55 -10.79
N LEU A 47 -1.63 1.80 -9.89
CA LEU A 47 -2.13 0.53 -9.38
C LEU A 47 -2.71 0.78 -8.00
N SER A 48 -3.91 0.28 -7.75
CA SER A 48 -4.59 0.44 -6.46
C SER A 48 -5.32 -0.83 -6.07
N TYR A 49 -5.31 -1.12 -4.78
CA TYR A 49 -6.05 -2.21 -4.19
C TYR A 49 -6.94 -1.65 -3.09
N ASP A 50 -8.15 -2.20 -3.00
CA ASP A 50 -9.09 -1.92 -1.92
C ASP A 50 -9.31 -3.18 -1.07
N ASN A 51 -9.82 -2.98 0.15
CA ASN A 51 -10.10 -4.04 1.12
C ASN A 51 -8.90 -4.93 1.46
N VAL A 52 -7.69 -4.37 1.54
CA VAL A 52 -6.49 -5.14 1.90
C VAL A 52 -6.40 -5.32 3.43
N PRO A 53 -6.41 -6.56 3.95
CA PRO A 53 -6.29 -6.79 5.39
C PRO A 53 -4.87 -6.49 5.90
N LEU A 54 -4.76 -6.13 7.18
CA LEU A 54 -3.48 -5.80 7.82
C LEU A 54 -2.43 -6.92 7.67
N GLU A 55 -2.86 -8.18 7.72
CA GLU A 55 -1.97 -9.35 7.65
C GLU A 55 -1.25 -9.49 6.30
N MET A 56 -1.78 -8.85 5.25
CA MET A 56 -1.14 -8.80 3.93
C MET A 56 -0.13 -7.66 3.79
N LEU A 57 -0.03 -6.78 4.78
CA LEU A 57 0.78 -5.56 4.72
C LEU A 57 2.00 -5.64 5.64
N LYS A 58 3.15 -5.22 5.12
CA LYS A 58 4.37 -5.02 5.91
C LYS A 58 4.71 -3.54 5.94
N VAL A 59 4.84 -2.99 7.15
CA VAL A 59 5.26 -1.60 7.35
C VAL A 59 6.73 -1.47 7.01
N LEU A 60 7.05 -0.50 6.16
CA LEU A 60 8.44 -0.08 5.97
C LEU A 60 8.81 0.83 7.14
N ALA A 61 9.92 0.52 7.81
CA ALA A 61 10.46 1.40 8.83
C ALA A 61 10.81 2.76 8.18
N PRO A 62 10.53 3.89 8.84
CA PRO A 62 11.03 5.17 8.36
C PRO A 62 12.55 5.09 8.25
N VAL A 63 13.09 5.50 7.10
CA VAL A 63 14.53 5.71 6.98
C VAL A 63 14.88 6.90 7.87
N LEU A 64 15.60 6.62 8.95
CA LEU A 64 16.13 7.61 9.89
C LEU A 64 17.30 8.39 9.28
#